data_AF-A0AAU1TX32-F1
#
_entry.id   AF-A0AAU1TX32-F1
#
_cell.length_a   1.000
_cell.length_b   1.000
_cell.length_c   1.000
_cell.angle_alpha   90.00
_cell.angle_beta   90.00
_cell.angle_gamma   90.00
#
_symmetry.space_group_name_H-M   'P 1'
#
loop_
_entity.id
_entity.type
_entity.pdbx_description
1 polymer ?
#
loop_
_entity_poly.entity_id
_entity_poly.type
_entity_poly.pdbx_seq_one_letter_code
_entity_poly.pdbx_strand_id
1 'polypeptide(L)'
;MAQNERLADLKPVRQRQAAALALWRWRAPVLAFEMDADWGVDPHVLESLFRLATEPPGEQSNHAYGQAFAELCTAPIFESEVDPDTVQLFQLEIFGGLGSFGELLDTAGLDEAKRVVELSSGLAGYLDSLVEGSFYSHPSEEAHHQYLANLADRTSGEGYFASRNFVVESACHGALRTFPDSDGLLDSSAGRELLALCEDFGEELVATLRWLRTTGH
;
A
#
# COMPACT_ATOMS: atom_id res chain seq x y z
N MET A 1 -16.73 3.97 -6.74
CA MET A 1 -17.08 5.26 -7.39
C MET A 1 -16.60 6.46 -6.58
N ALA A 2 -16.99 6.61 -5.31
CA ALA A 2 -16.62 7.79 -4.50
C ALA A 2 -15.10 7.97 -4.23
N GLN A 3 -14.30 6.90 -4.18
CA GLN A 3 -12.84 6.99 -3.98
C GLN A 3 -12.13 7.59 -5.19
N ASN A 4 -12.47 7.12 -6.39
CA ASN A 4 -11.91 7.59 -7.65
C ASN A 4 -12.27 9.06 -7.93
N GLU A 5 -13.43 9.52 -7.45
CA GLU A 5 -13.81 10.94 -7.48
C GLU A 5 -12.93 11.78 -6.53
N ARG A 6 -12.69 11.32 -5.30
CA ARG A 6 -11.86 12.05 -4.33
C ARG A 6 -10.41 12.17 -4.78
N LEU A 7 -9.87 11.13 -5.43
CA LEU A 7 -8.53 11.16 -6.03
C LEU A 7 -8.49 12.10 -7.24
N ALA A 8 -9.53 12.10 -8.08
CA ALA A 8 -9.64 13.01 -9.23
C ALA A 8 -9.68 14.50 -8.81
N ASP A 9 -10.24 14.80 -7.63
CA ASP A 9 -10.26 16.16 -7.07
C ASP A 9 -8.88 16.65 -6.61
N LEU A 10 -7.89 15.76 -6.49
CA LEU A 10 -6.53 16.13 -6.11
C LEU A 10 -5.76 16.68 -7.32
N LYS A 11 -4.89 17.67 -7.09
CA LYS A 11 -3.90 18.10 -8.08
C LYS A 11 -2.97 16.92 -8.45
N PRO A 12 -2.35 16.89 -9.65
CA PRO A 12 -1.46 15.81 -10.06
C PRO A 12 -0.34 15.49 -9.04
N VAL A 13 0.27 16.53 -8.47
CA VAL A 13 1.30 16.40 -7.42
C VAL A 13 0.79 15.65 -6.18
N ARG A 14 -0.50 15.80 -5.85
CA ARG A 14 -1.18 15.14 -4.74
C ARG A 14 -1.68 13.76 -5.08
N GLN A 15 -2.00 13.50 -6.35
CA GLN A 15 -2.31 12.15 -6.83
C GLN A 15 -1.07 11.24 -6.67
N ARG A 16 0.14 11.75 -6.98
CA ARG A 16 1.39 11.05 -6.67
C ARG A 16 1.53 10.73 -5.19
N GLN A 17 1.30 11.71 -4.31
CA GLN A 17 1.43 11.47 -2.87
C GLN A 17 0.35 10.54 -2.32
N ALA A 18 -0.86 10.56 -2.90
CA ALA A 18 -1.90 9.59 -2.57
C ALA A 18 -1.47 8.17 -2.95
N ALA A 19 -0.89 7.98 -4.14
CA ALA A 19 -0.32 6.70 -4.56
C ALA A 19 0.84 6.25 -3.65
N ALA A 20 1.73 7.18 -3.24
CA ALA A 20 2.80 6.88 -2.29
C ALA A 20 2.24 6.43 -0.92
N LEU A 21 1.21 7.11 -0.40
CA LEU A 21 0.55 6.72 0.86
C LEU A 21 -0.19 5.38 0.74
N ALA A 22 -0.75 5.06 -0.42
CA ALA A 22 -1.36 3.76 -0.68
C ALA A 22 -0.32 2.63 -0.62
N LEU A 23 0.85 2.81 -1.26
CA LEU A 23 1.96 1.87 -1.13
C LEU A 23 2.51 1.78 0.28
N TRP A 24 2.63 2.92 0.98
CA TRP A 24 3.25 2.96 2.31
C TRP A 24 2.54 2.07 3.34
N ARG A 25 1.21 1.88 3.21
CA ARG A 25 0.43 0.94 4.05
C ARG A 25 0.98 -0.49 4.00
N TRP A 26 1.64 -0.85 2.91
CA TRP A 26 2.18 -2.18 2.66
C TRP A 26 3.69 -2.29 2.93
N ARG A 27 4.35 -1.19 3.31
CA ARG A 27 5.78 -1.19 3.66
C ARG A 27 6.08 -2.20 4.77
N ALA A 28 5.38 -2.10 5.91
CA ALA A 28 5.57 -3.01 7.02
C ALA A 28 5.22 -4.47 6.66
N PRO A 29 4.06 -4.78 6.03
CA PRO A 29 3.75 -6.12 5.52
C PRO A 29 4.86 -6.72 4.68
N VAL A 30 5.38 -5.99 3.70
CA VAL A 30 6.40 -6.50 2.78
C VAL A 30 7.72 -6.80 3.48
N LEU A 31 8.12 -5.96 4.44
CA LEU A 31 9.42 -6.05 5.13
C LEU A 31 9.39 -6.94 6.38
N ALA A 32 8.22 -7.26 6.94
CA ALA A 32 8.09 -8.03 8.17
C ALA A 32 8.28 -9.54 7.97
N PHE A 33 8.24 -10.02 6.72
CA PHE A 33 8.42 -11.43 6.38
C PHE A 33 9.70 -11.62 5.58
N GLU A 34 10.40 -12.71 5.88
CA GLU A 34 11.56 -13.14 5.10
C GLU A 34 11.13 -13.40 3.65
N MET A 35 11.76 -12.70 2.71
CA MET A 35 11.63 -12.95 1.29
C MET A 35 12.40 -14.22 0.92
N ASP A 36 11.92 -14.93 -0.08
CA ASP A 36 12.61 -16.12 -0.59
C ASP A 36 14.02 -15.73 -1.09
N ALA A 37 15.03 -16.48 -0.66
CA ALA A 37 16.42 -16.21 -1.03
C ALA A 37 16.64 -16.33 -2.54
N ASP A 38 15.89 -17.21 -3.21
CA ASP A 38 16.01 -17.43 -4.65
C ASP A 38 15.44 -16.26 -5.46
N TRP A 39 14.63 -15.40 -4.85
CA TRP A 39 14.13 -14.18 -5.50
C TRP A 39 15.23 -13.15 -5.72
N GLY A 40 16.30 -13.21 -4.90
CA GLY A 40 17.45 -12.31 -4.96
C GLY A 40 17.12 -10.82 -4.82
N VAL A 41 16.00 -10.49 -4.16
CA VAL A 41 15.61 -9.11 -3.86
C VAL A 41 16.42 -8.58 -2.68
N ASP A 42 17.10 -7.45 -2.85
CA ASP A 42 17.78 -6.74 -1.76
C ASP A 42 16.75 -5.96 -0.91
N PRO A 43 16.58 -6.27 0.39
CA PRO A 43 15.68 -5.54 1.28
C PRO A 43 15.98 -4.04 1.39
N HIS A 44 17.24 -3.64 1.23
CA HIS A 44 17.62 -2.22 1.30
C HIS A 44 17.17 -1.43 0.07
N VAL A 45 17.16 -2.06 -1.11
CA VAL A 45 16.62 -1.46 -2.33
C VAL A 45 15.11 -1.27 -2.19
N LEU A 46 14.43 -2.28 -1.67
CA LEU A 46 13.00 -2.25 -1.44
C LEU A 46 12.58 -1.19 -0.42
N GLU A 47 13.28 -1.11 0.71
CA GLU A 47 13.05 -0.04 1.70
C GLU A 47 13.35 1.35 1.12
N SER A 48 14.39 1.46 0.30
CA SER A 48 14.74 2.70 -0.39
C SER A 48 13.63 3.17 -1.34
N LEU A 49 12.98 2.25 -2.08
CA LEU A 49 11.86 2.59 -2.96
C LEU A 49 10.68 3.20 -2.20
N PHE A 50 10.29 2.62 -1.07
CA PHE A 50 9.24 3.21 -0.23
C PHE A 50 9.64 4.63 0.20
N ARG A 51 10.86 4.81 0.71
CA ARG A 51 11.36 6.12 1.13
C ARG A 51 11.34 7.13 -0.02
N LEU A 52 11.86 6.75 -1.19
CA LEU A 52 11.91 7.60 -2.38
C LEU A 52 10.50 8.00 -2.87
N ALA A 53 9.50 7.13 -2.73
CA ALA A 53 8.11 7.46 -3.07
C ALA A 53 7.55 8.62 -2.22
N THR A 54 8.08 8.83 -1.00
CA THR A 54 7.64 9.90 -0.07
C THR A 54 8.36 11.23 -0.23
N GLU A 55 9.40 11.28 -1.06
CA GLU A 55 10.18 12.50 -1.31
C GLU A 55 9.36 13.59 -2.03
N PRO A 56 9.78 14.86 -1.92
CA PRO A 56 9.25 15.95 -2.73
C PRO A 56 9.21 15.62 -4.22
N PRO A 57 8.10 15.92 -4.90
CA PRO A 57 8.03 15.70 -6.34
C PRO A 57 9.03 16.56 -7.12
N GLY A 58 9.84 15.92 -7.97
CA GLY A 58 10.82 16.59 -8.82
C GLY A 58 11.72 15.63 -9.58
N GLU A 59 12.39 16.12 -10.63
CA GLU A 59 13.21 15.32 -11.54
C GLU A 59 14.27 14.48 -10.82
N GLN A 60 14.91 15.04 -9.80
CA GLN A 60 15.92 14.34 -9.01
C GLN A 60 15.33 13.14 -8.25
N SER A 61 14.19 13.33 -7.57
CA SER A 61 13.49 12.24 -6.87
C SER A 61 13.00 11.17 -7.85
N ASN A 62 12.52 11.58 -9.04
CA ASN A 62 12.04 10.65 -10.07
C ASN A 62 13.19 9.81 -10.60
N HIS A 63 14.33 10.44 -10.88
CA HIS A 63 15.52 9.73 -11.35
C HIS A 63 16.05 8.76 -10.30
N ALA A 64 16.11 9.17 -9.04
CA ALA A 64 16.54 8.31 -7.93
C ALA A 64 15.60 7.11 -7.75
N TYR A 65 14.28 7.32 -7.83
CA TYR A 65 13.30 6.24 -7.80
C TYR A 65 13.48 5.28 -8.97
N GLY A 66 13.60 5.81 -10.20
CA GLY A 66 13.79 4.99 -11.40
C GLY A 66 15.08 4.16 -11.35
N GLN A 67 16.16 4.69 -10.78
CA GLN A 67 17.40 3.94 -10.56
C GLN A 67 17.21 2.79 -9.56
N ALA A 68 16.60 3.07 -8.40
CA ALA A 68 16.33 2.04 -7.41
C ALA A 68 15.37 0.96 -7.94
N PHE A 69 14.40 1.34 -8.77
CA PHE A 69 13.47 0.39 -9.37
C PHE A 69 14.15 -0.46 -10.45
N ALA A 70 15.00 0.14 -11.28
CA ALA A 70 15.82 -0.61 -12.24
C ALA A 70 16.75 -1.60 -11.53
N GLU A 71 17.30 -1.23 -10.37
CA GLU A 71 18.09 -2.14 -9.53
C GLU A 71 17.23 -3.30 -9.00
N LEU A 72 16.03 -3.02 -8.48
CA LEU A 72 15.08 -4.06 -8.06
C LEU A 72 14.80 -5.05 -9.20
N CYS A 73 14.58 -4.56 -10.43
CA CYS A 73 14.30 -5.40 -11.61
C CYS A 73 15.47 -6.30 -12.04
N THR A 74 16.66 -6.15 -11.46
CA THR A 74 17.78 -7.08 -11.70
C THR A 74 17.65 -8.37 -10.87
N ALA A 75 16.72 -8.41 -9.92
CA ALA A 75 16.48 -9.56 -9.07
C ALA A 75 15.90 -10.74 -9.88
N PRO A 76 16.36 -11.99 -9.65
CA PRO A 76 15.89 -13.19 -10.36
C PRO A 76 14.37 -13.42 -10.38
N ILE A 77 13.64 -12.92 -9.39
CA ILE A 77 12.18 -13.07 -9.31
C ILE A 77 11.44 -12.53 -10.55
N PHE A 78 11.97 -11.51 -11.22
CA PHE A 78 11.33 -10.91 -12.38
C PHE A 78 11.44 -11.76 -13.67
N GLU A 79 12.25 -12.82 -13.66
CA GLU A 79 12.40 -13.76 -14.77
C GLU A 79 11.81 -15.15 -14.43
N SER A 80 11.31 -15.33 -13.20
CA SER A 80 10.91 -16.63 -12.66
C SER A 80 9.40 -16.82 -12.65
N GLU A 81 8.93 -18.01 -13.03
CA GLU A 81 7.57 -18.44 -12.71
C GLU A 81 7.56 -19.01 -11.28
N VAL A 82 6.83 -18.35 -10.38
CA VAL A 82 6.68 -18.75 -8.98
C VAL A 82 5.21 -19.05 -8.71
N ASP A 83 4.95 -20.09 -7.93
CA ASP A 83 3.65 -20.36 -7.31
C ASP A 83 3.71 -19.85 -5.87
N PRO A 84 3.32 -18.59 -5.61
CA PRO A 84 3.57 -17.95 -4.33
C PRO A 84 2.62 -18.48 -3.26
N ASP A 85 3.13 -18.60 -2.04
CA ASP A 85 2.24 -18.66 -0.87
C ASP A 85 1.49 -17.33 -0.67
N THR A 86 0.56 -17.30 0.27
CA THR A 86 -0.23 -16.09 0.55
C THR A 86 0.68 -14.87 0.80
N VAL A 87 1.70 -14.96 1.65
CA VAL A 87 2.56 -13.80 1.97
C VAL A 87 3.37 -13.37 0.75
N GLN A 88 3.92 -14.33 0.02
CA GLN A 88 4.68 -14.10 -1.20
C GLN A 88 3.81 -13.40 -2.27
N LEU A 89 2.54 -13.76 -2.39
CA LEU A 89 1.60 -13.09 -3.30
C LEU A 89 1.46 -11.61 -2.96
N PHE A 90 1.26 -11.25 -1.69
CA PHE A 90 1.21 -9.84 -1.28
C PHE A 90 2.54 -9.12 -1.60
N GLN A 91 3.70 -9.76 -1.38
CA GLN A 91 4.99 -9.16 -1.73
C GLN A 91 5.12 -8.88 -3.23
N LEU A 92 4.76 -9.84 -4.08
CA LEU A 92 4.81 -9.71 -5.54
C LEU A 92 3.86 -8.64 -6.06
N GLU A 93 2.63 -8.59 -5.55
CA GLU A 93 1.65 -7.56 -5.92
C GLU A 93 2.17 -6.15 -5.57
N ILE A 94 2.86 -6.01 -4.43
CA ILE A 94 3.47 -4.73 -4.06
C ILE A 94 4.69 -4.39 -4.92
N PHE A 95 5.47 -5.37 -5.39
CA PHE A 95 6.50 -5.10 -6.41
C PHE A 95 5.87 -4.56 -7.70
N GLY A 96 4.75 -5.13 -8.14
CA GLY A 96 3.95 -4.60 -9.25
C GLY A 96 3.42 -3.18 -8.99
N GLY A 97 3.00 -2.90 -7.76
CA GLY A 97 2.59 -1.57 -7.31
C GLY A 97 3.73 -0.54 -7.34
N LEU A 98 4.93 -0.93 -6.93
CA LEU A 98 6.13 -0.09 -7.00
C LEU A 98 6.51 0.22 -8.45
N GLY A 99 6.33 -0.74 -9.37
CA GLY A 99 6.47 -0.52 -10.81
C GLY A 99 5.44 0.46 -11.36
N SER A 100 4.17 0.25 -11.02
CA SER A 100 3.06 1.15 -11.41
C SER A 100 3.28 2.58 -10.89
N PHE A 101 3.85 2.73 -9.69
CA PHE A 101 4.24 4.04 -9.18
C PHE A 101 5.40 4.65 -9.98
N GLY A 102 6.38 3.85 -10.42
CA GLY A 102 7.42 4.29 -11.33
C GLY A 102 6.86 4.86 -12.64
N GLU A 103 5.90 4.17 -13.26
CA GLU A 103 5.20 4.65 -14.47
C GLU A 103 4.51 6.00 -14.24
N LEU A 104 3.90 6.20 -13.07
CA LEU A 104 3.29 7.47 -12.68
C LEU A 104 4.32 8.63 -12.61
N LEU A 105 5.59 8.34 -12.34
CA LEU A 105 6.65 9.36 -12.31
C LEU A 105 7.04 9.85 -13.71
N ASP A 106 6.92 8.98 -14.71
CA ASP A 106 7.22 9.27 -16.12
C ASP A 106 6.00 9.84 -16.85
N THR A 107 4.83 9.25 -16.62
CA THR A 107 3.55 9.63 -17.22
C THR A 107 2.61 10.07 -16.11
N ALA A 108 2.69 11.35 -15.73
CA ALA A 108 1.80 11.90 -14.73
C ALA A 108 0.34 11.84 -15.19
N GLY A 109 -0.49 11.11 -14.45
CA GLY A 109 -1.89 10.95 -14.80
C GLY A 109 -2.73 10.38 -13.66
N LEU A 110 -4.02 10.68 -13.72
CA LEU A 110 -5.00 10.18 -12.76
C LEU A 110 -5.12 8.66 -12.86
N ASP A 111 -4.99 8.09 -14.05
CA ASP A 111 -5.19 6.66 -14.26
C ASP A 111 -4.04 5.83 -13.66
N GLU A 112 -2.81 6.30 -13.79
CA GLU A 112 -1.63 5.69 -13.16
C GLU A 112 -1.72 5.78 -11.63
N ALA A 113 -2.13 6.93 -11.09
CA ALA A 113 -2.34 7.07 -9.65
C ALA A 113 -3.47 6.17 -9.13
N LYS A 114 -4.57 6.04 -9.90
CA LYS A 114 -5.67 5.13 -9.58
C LYS A 114 -5.22 3.69 -9.51
N ARG A 115 -4.41 3.21 -10.45
CA ARG A 115 -3.91 1.82 -10.44
C ARG A 115 -3.24 1.46 -9.12
N VAL A 116 -2.37 2.34 -8.61
CA VAL A 116 -1.67 2.12 -7.34
C VAL A 116 -2.63 2.14 -6.14
N VAL A 117 -3.59 3.08 -6.13
CA VAL A 117 -4.59 3.18 -5.06
C VAL A 117 -5.55 1.97 -5.08
N GLU A 118 -6.02 1.58 -6.26
CA GLU A 118 -6.90 0.44 -6.48
C GLU A 118 -6.22 -0.88 -6.10
N LEU A 119 -4.93 -1.04 -6.41
CA LEU A 119 -4.13 -2.19 -5.95
C LEU A 119 -4.18 -2.33 -4.42
N SER A 120 -3.91 -1.25 -3.68
CA SER A 120 -3.97 -1.26 -2.22
C SER A 120 -5.36 -1.65 -1.71
N SER A 121 -6.42 -1.14 -2.34
CA SER A 121 -7.79 -1.49 -1.96
C SER A 121 -8.14 -2.95 -2.28
N GLY A 122 -7.66 -3.45 -3.42
CA GLY A 122 -7.86 -4.83 -3.86
C GLY A 122 -7.18 -5.82 -2.93
N LEU A 123 -5.94 -5.54 -2.53
CA LEU A 123 -5.22 -6.36 -1.55
C LEU A 123 -5.90 -6.39 -0.18
N ALA A 124 -6.46 -5.27 0.27
CA ALA A 124 -7.22 -5.23 1.51
C ALA A 124 -8.51 -6.09 1.43
N GLY A 125 -9.25 -6.01 0.32
CA GLY A 125 -10.44 -6.85 0.11
C GLY A 125 -10.11 -8.33 -0.11
N TYR A 126 -8.95 -8.63 -0.70
CA TYR A 126 -8.47 -10.00 -0.82
C TYR A 126 -8.11 -10.58 0.54
N LEU A 127 -7.49 -9.78 1.43
CA LEU A 127 -7.21 -10.19 2.80
C LEU A 127 -8.48 -10.51 3.59
N ASP A 128 -9.54 -9.70 3.43
CA ASP A 128 -10.86 -10.01 4.01
C ASP A 128 -11.37 -11.37 3.53
N SER A 129 -11.24 -11.67 2.23
CA SER A 129 -11.69 -12.93 1.64
C SER A 129 -10.92 -14.13 2.19
N LEU A 130 -9.61 -14.00 2.45
CA LEU A 130 -8.79 -15.04 3.07
C LEU A 130 -9.19 -15.29 4.52
N VAL A 131 -9.48 -14.22 5.27
CA VAL A 131 -9.91 -14.31 6.66
C VAL A 131 -11.29 -14.96 6.76
N GLU A 132 -12.25 -14.54 5.92
CA GLU A 132 -13.59 -15.15 5.85
C GLU A 132 -13.54 -16.62 5.40
N GLY A 133 -12.65 -16.94 4.46
CA GLY A 133 -12.42 -18.31 3.98
C GLY A 133 -11.68 -19.21 4.97
N SER A 134 -11.25 -18.69 6.12
CA SER A 134 -10.50 -19.47 7.11
C SER A 134 -11.36 -20.43 7.91
N PHE A 135 -10.83 -21.63 8.15
CA PHE A 135 -11.42 -22.58 9.09
C PHE A 135 -11.22 -22.17 10.56
N TYR A 136 -10.36 -21.19 10.82
CA TYR A 136 -10.05 -20.70 12.16
C TYR A 136 -10.61 -19.28 12.35
N SER A 137 -11.13 -19.00 13.55
CA SER A 137 -11.49 -17.64 13.95
C SER A 137 -10.24 -16.76 14.05
N HIS A 138 -10.35 -15.54 13.52
CA HIS A 138 -9.30 -14.53 13.67
C HIS A 138 -9.21 -14.08 15.14
N PRO A 139 -8.01 -13.90 15.73
CA PRO A 139 -7.87 -13.51 17.14
C PRO A 139 -8.58 -12.20 17.51
N SER A 140 -8.72 -11.30 16.53
CA SER A 140 -9.38 -10.00 16.67
C SER A 140 -10.78 -9.95 16.05
N GLU A 141 -11.41 -11.09 15.74
CA GLU A 141 -12.72 -11.17 15.07
C GLU A 141 -13.79 -10.29 15.73
N GLU A 142 -13.92 -10.34 17.07
CA GLU A 142 -14.88 -9.50 17.81
C GLU A 142 -14.60 -8.00 17.64
N ALA A 143 -13.33 -7.60 17.70
CA ALA A 143 -12.94 -6.21 17.51
C ALA A 143 -13.22 -5.74 16.08
N HIS A 144 -13.01 -6.61 15.08
CA HIS A 144 -13.33 -6.32 13.69
C HIS A 144 -14.85 -6.13 13.49
N HIS A 145 -15.66 -7.02 14.06
CA HIS A 145 -17.12 -6.89 14.03
C HIS A 145 -17.61 -5.61 14.73
N GLN A 146 -17.05 -5.29 15.90
CA GLN A 146 -17.39 -4.07 16.62
C GLN A 146 -17.02 -2.81 15.80
N TYR A 147 -15.85 -2.81 15.15
CA TYR A 147 -15.44 -1.72 14.27
C TYR A 147 -16.43 -1.53 13.12
N LEU A 148 -16.80 -2.61 12.43
CA LEU A 148 -17.77 -2.57 11.33
C LEU A 148 -19.15 -2.11 11.78
N ALA A 149 -19.63 -2.57 12.94
CA ALA A 149 -20.92 -2.15 13.50
C ALA A 149 -20.96 -0.64 13.78
N ASN A 150 -19.82 -0.04 14.15
CA ASN A 150 -19.72 1.40 14.41
C ASN A 150 -19.65 2.25 13.13
N LEU A 151 -19.42 1.65 11.96
CA LEU A 151 -19.33 2.36 10.67
C LEU A 151 -20.69 2.59 9.98
N ALA A 152 -21.75 1.98 10.52
CA ALA A 152 -23.17 1.83 10.13
C ALA A 152 -23.77 2.42 8.83
N ASP A 153 -23.18 3.41 8.15
CA ASP A 153 -23.67 3.99 6.88
C ASP A 153 -22.57 4.28 5.83
N ARG A 154 -21.28 3.98 6.10
CA ARG A 154 -20.17 4.44 5.22
C ARG A 154 -19.54 3.38 4.31
N THR A 155 -19.67 2.09 4.62
CA THR A 155 -18.96 0.99 3.92
C THR A 155 -19.81 -0.28 3.76
N SER A 156 -21.14 -0.12 3.61
CA SER A 156 -22.08 -1.26 3.59
C SER A 156 -21.68 -2.35 2.58
N GLY A 157 -21.31 -3.53 3.07
CA GLY A 157 -20.95 -4.70 2.26
C GLY A 157 -19.45 -4.97 2.10
N GLU A 158 -18.57 -4.11 2.64
CA GLU A 158 -17.12 -4.36 2.65
C GLU A 158 -16.68 -5.07 3.93
N GLY A 159 -15.64 -5.90 3.83
CA GLY A 159 -14.99 -6.53 4.98
C GLY A 159 -14.21 -5.54 5.85
N TYR A 160 -13.57 -6.05 6.91
CA TYR A 160 -12.86 -5.23 7.89
C TYR A 160 -11.69 -4.48 7.26
N PHE A 161 -10.79 -5.17 6.56
CA PHE A 161 -9.58 -4.58 6.01
C PHE A 161 -9.90 -3.61 4.86
N ALA A 162 -10.85 -3.95 4.00
CA ALA A 162 -11.36 -3.04 2.97
C ALA A 162 -11.91 -1.75 3.60
N SER A 163 -12.75 -1.88 4.63
CA SER A 163 -13.31 -0.72 5.35
C SER A 163 -12.23 0.11 6.06
N ARG A 164 -11.22 -0.54 6.68
CA ARG A 164 -10.08 0.16 7.31
C ARG A 164 -9.23 0.89 6.28
N ASN A 165 -8.88 0.24 5.17
CA ASN A 165 -8.15 0.86 4.06
C ASN A 165 -8.91 2.08 3.52
N PHE A 166 -10.23 1.96 3.31
CA PHE A 166 -11.06 3.08 2.86
C PHE A 166 -11.00 4.28 3.82
N VAL A 167 -11.06 4.04 5.14
CA VAL A 167 -11.00 5.10 6.14
C VAL A 167 -9.63 5.79 6.14
N VAL A 168 -8.53 5.01 6.10
CA VAL A 168 -7.16 5.55 6.02
C VAL A 168 -6.98 6.35 4.73
N GLU A 169 -7.38 5.81 3.59
CA GLU A 169 -7.31 6.48 2.30
C GLU A 169 -8.12 7.78 2.27
N SER A 170 -9.33 7.75 2.82
CA SER A 170 -10.17 8.93 2.95
C SER A 170 -9.51 10.04 3.78
N ALA A 171 -8.85 9.68 4.87
CA ALA A 171 -8.09 10.61 5.70
C ALA A 171 -6.88 11.18 4.94
N CYS A 172 -6.11 10.34 4.26
CA CYS A 172 -4.99 10.75 3.41
C CYS A 172 -5.43 11.74 2.32
N HIS A 173 -6.45 11.39 1.52
CA HIS A 173 -6.97 12.27 0.47
C HIS A 173 -7.53 13.58 1.06
N GLY A 174 -8.19 13.52 2.21
CA GLY A 174 -8.67 14.69 2.93
C GLY A 174 -7.56 15.67 3.30
N ALA A 175 -6.48 15.16 3.90
CA ALA A 175 -5.33 15.96 4.32
C ALA A 175 -4.52 16.51 3.13
N LEU A 176 -4.29 15.70 2.09
CA LEU A 176 -3.50 16.09 0.92
C LEU A 176 -4.08 17.31 0.17
N ARG A 177 -5.39 17.55 0.26
CA ARG A 177 -6.02 18.74 -0.34
C ARG A 177 -5.48 20.05 0.21
N THR A 178 -4.99 20.07 1.45
CA THR A 178 -4.52 21.28 2.12
C THR A 178 -3.00 21.39 2.19
N PHE A 179 -2.25 20.45 1.61
CA PHE A 179 -0.78 20.46 1.66
C PHE A 179 -0.19 21.51 0.71
N PRO A 180 1.03 22.05 1.00
CA PRO A 180 1.81 22.91 0.10
C PRO A 180 2.49 22.13 -1.03
N ASP A 181 2.37 22.57 -2.29
CA ASP A 181 2.76 21.79 -3.50
C ASP A 181 4.25 21.41 -3.55
N SER A 182 5.09 22.12 -2.80
CA SER A 182 6.53 21.90 -2.66
C SER A 182 6.93 20.77 -1.71
N ASP A 183 6.05 20.38 -0.80
CA ASP A 183 6.44 19.57 0.36
C ASP A 183 6.33 18.08 0.06
N GLY A 184 7.37 17.32 0.40
CA GLY A 184 7.31 15.87 0.52
C GLY A 184 6.53 15.45 1.78
N LEU A 185 6.21 14.15 1.86
CA LEU A 185 5.47 13.64 3.01
C LEU A 185 6.31 13.67 4.29
N LEU A 186 7.63 13.45 4.18
CA LEU A 186 8.54 13.47 5.33
C LEU A 186 8.91 14.88 5.79
N ASP A 187 8.70 15.91 4.98
CA ASP A 187 9.14 17.27 5.28
C ASP A 187 8.20 18.00 6.26
N SER A 188 6.94 17.59 6.31
CA SER A 188 5.91 18.22 7.15
C SER A 188 5.47 17.32 8.30
N SER A 189 5.02 17.92 9.42
CA SER A 189 4.44 17.16 10.53
C SER A 189 3.19 16.42 10.10
N ALA A 190 2.32 17.07 9.32
CA ALA A 190 1.11 16.47 8.80
C ALA A 190 1.42 15.27 7.88
N GLY A 191 2.46 15.35 7.04
CA GLY A 191 2.83 14.23 6.18
C GLY A 191 3.37 13.05 6.98
N ARG A 192 4.16 13.30 8.03
CA ARG A 192 4.60 12.26 8.97
C ARG A 192 3.44 11.64 9.74
N GLU A 193 2.42 12.40 10.11
CA GLU A 193 1.19 11.88 10.72
C GLU A 193 0.41 10.97 9.76
N LEU A 194 0.35 11.31 8.46
CA LEU A 194 -0.27 10.45 7.45
C LEU A 194 0.50 9.14 7.25
N LEU A 195 1.84 9.20 7.25
CA LEU A 195 2.67 8.01 7.17
C LEU A 195 2.50 7.13 8.42
N ALA A 196 2.45 7.73 9.62
CA ALA A 196 2.18 7.00 10.85
C ALA A 196 0.80 6.31 10.81
N LEU A 197 -0.24 6.98 10.32
CA LEU A 197 -1.55 6.36 10.12
C LEU A 197 -1.50 5.16 9.16
N CYS A 198 -0.69 5.24 8.09
CA CYS A 198 -0.46 4.12 7.19
C CYS A 198 0.31 2.97 7.86
N GLU A 199 1.31 3.28 8.71
CA GLU A 199 2.07 2.27 9.48
C GLU A 199 1.19 1.56 10.52
N ASP A 200 0.33 2.29 11.25
CA ASP A 200 -0.62 1.70 12.21
C ASP A 200 -1.51 0.65 11.52
N PHE A 201 -2.00 0.95 10.32
CA PHE A 201 -2.75 -0.01 9.51
C PHE A 201 -1.85 -1.14 8.98
N GLY A 202 -0.63 -0.83 8.56
CA GLY A 202 0.38 -1.81 8.14
C GLY A 202 0.69 -2.84 9.23
N GLU A 203 0.74 -2.44 10.50
CA GLU A 203 0.92 -3.35 11.63
C GLU A 203 -0.26 -4.32 11.81
N GLU A 204 -1.50 -3.85 11.63
CA GLU A 204 -2.70 -4.71 11.61
C GLU A 204 -2.60 -5.75 10.48
N LEU A 205 -2.15 -5.33 9.29
CA LEU A 205 -1.96 -6.23 8.15
C LEU A 205 -0.86 -7.28 8.42
N VAL A 206 0.27 -6.88 9.02
CA VAL A 206 1.35 -7.81 9.43
C VAL A 206 0.82 -8.86 10.40
N ALA A 207 0.07 -8.45 11.42
CA ALA A 207 -0.49 -9.36 12.42
C ALA A 207 -1.42 -10.39 11.76
N THR A 208 -2.23 -9.94 10.80
CA THR A 208 -3.19 -10.79 10.08
C THR A 208 -2.50 -11.76 9.13
N LEU A 209 -1.54 -11.30 8.33
CA LEU A 209 -0.76 -12.14 7.42
C LEU A 209 0.04 -13.20 8.19
N ARG A 210 0.56 -12.83 9.37
CA ARG A 210 1.25 -13.79 10.25
C ARG A 210 0.28 -14.86 10.76
N TRP A 211 -0.93 -14.47 11.15
CA TRP A 211 -1.96 -15.41 11.55
C TRP A 211 -2.34 -16.37 10.40
N LEU A 212 -2.63 -15.84 9.21
CA LEU A 212 -2.97 -16.63 8.02
C LEU A 212 -1.91 -17.71 7.73
N ARG A 213 -0.64 -17.30 7.69
CA ARG A 213 0.51 -18.21 7.49
C ARG A 213 0.59 -19.31 8.54
N THR A 214 0.25 -19.01 9.80
CA THR A 214 0.24 -20.03 10.88
C THR A 214 -0.96 -20.97 10.83
N THR A 215 -2.05 -20.55 10.19
CA THR A 215 -3.30 -21.32 10.09
C THR A 215 -3.47 -22.08 8.77
N GLY A 216 -2.54 -21.92 7.82
CA GLY A 216 -2.50 -22.70 6.59
C GLY A 216 -3.27 -22.09 5.41
N HIS A 217 -3.28 -20.75 5.32
CA HIS A 217 -3.52 -20.02 4.07
C HIS A 217 -2.19 -19.55 3.47
#